data_AF-K7FAV7-F1
#
_entry.id   AF-K7FAV7-F1
#
_cell.length_a   1.000
_cell.length_b   1.000
_cell.length_c   1.000
_cell.angle_alpha   90.00
_cell.angle_beta   90.00
_cell.angle_gamma   90.00
#
_symmetry.space_group_name_H-M   'P 1'
#
loop_
_entity.id
_entity.type
_entity.pdbx_description
1 polymer ?
#
loop_
_entity_poly.entity_id
_entity_poly.type
_entity_poly.pdbx_seq_one_letter_code
_entity_poly.pdbx_strand_id
1 'polypeptide(L)'
;MACEWLSPYSWASYPARAFSCKWLRRSYCSVRYVSILVLCIISTFLGSMYFKKPTENQTKGKISEAQSAMKLLSPENYKSLFTYNGIWLVPKNQCTCASAKHVEIYQMEDYVDKKDIASLRARRQREFEHYQKRYPSMTPDLVIAKANLPLSFPIQGVEVMPLCTIVIPGLRVQGLEEEKYKVILQASLGTLNTLADVSEDTVDGRGQKELTISTSDLELLNFILDHITYTSAVYQLHAVDLMTFRSRQHVARFPVITRQPSLPKLFDPGADRKISSLVTITTKTFLRYHKLRRLIASIRQYYPDIKIIVADDSRDPEKIEEANVEHYIMPFGKGWFAGRNLAISQVTTKYYLWVDDDYLFTENTRIDKLVDVLEGTNLDMVGGSVGGNTFSFQLLYEQGGDSGCLHLKYGSFHELAGFPHCTVTSGVVNFFLAHTDKSRQVGYDPALQRVAHSEFFMDGLGILLVGSCSDVSIGHQEHNPSSDPDPKVENEYRKFRANTPAQVQFKLALHYFKNRLKCYSKR
;
A
#
# COMPACT_ATOMS: atom_id res chain seq x y z
N MET A 1 24.02 -29.38 14.41
CA MET A 1 23.45 -28.04 14.70
C MET A 1 22.93 -27.51 13.39
N ALA A 2 21.60 -27.47 13.26
CA ALA A 2 20.89 -27.33 11.98
C ALA A 2 20.89 -25.88 11.49
N CYS A 3 21.29 -25.67 10.23
CA CYS A 3 21.14 -24.40 9.53
C CYS A 3 19.66 -24.22 9.15
N GLU A 4 18.99 -23.28 9.80
CA GLU A 4 17.69 -22.76 9.37
C GLU A 4 17.87 -21.93 8.09
N TRP A 5 17.45 -22.47 6.95
CA TRP A 5 17.17 -21.69 5.74
C TRP A 5 15.67 -21.74 5.50
N LEU A 6 15.02 -20.59 5.63
CA LEU A 6 13.63 -20.37 5.28
C LEU A 6 13.56 -19.31 4.18
N SER A 7 12.81 -19.64 3.14
CA SER A 7 12.42 -18.79 2.02
C SER A 7 11.94 -17.41 2.48
N PRO A 8 12.33 -16.31 1.80
CA PRO A 8 11.79 -14.97 2.09
C PRO A 8 10.31 -14.79 1.72
N TYR A 9 9.64 -15.83 1.20
CA TYR A 9 8.22 -15.81 0.83
C TYR A 9 7.34 -16.64 1.78
N SER A 10 7.38 -16.35 3.08
CA SER A 10 6.34 -16.83 4.00
C SER A 10 5.93 -15.74 5.01
N TRP A 11 5.20 -14.74 4.52
CA TRP A 11 4.38 -13.87 5.35
C TRP A 11 2.97 -13.83 4.79
N ALA A 12 2.23 -14.92 5.02
CA ALA A 12 0.78 -14.97 4.91
C ALA A 12 0.27 -16.03 5.90
N SER A 13 0.15 -15.65 7.17
CA SER A 13 -0.73 -16.35 8.09
C SER A 13 -2.16 -16.15 7.62
N TYR A 14 -2.73 -17.19 6.99
CA TYR A 14 -4.15 -17.30 6.64
C TYR A 14 -5.04 -16.97 7.85
N PRO A 15 -6.02 -16.06 7.75
CA PRO A 15 -7.18 -16.14 8.62
C PRO A 15 -8.03 -17.31 8.11
N ALA A 16 -8.16 -18.35 8.93
CA ALA A 16 -9.07 -19.44 8.69
C ALA A 16 -10.48 -18.87 8.43
N ARG A 17 -10.99 -19.02 7.21
CA ARG A 17 -12.41 -18.84 6.90
C ARG A 17 -13.18 -19.92 7.65
N ALA A 18 -13.70 -19.58 8.81
CA ALA A 18 -14.69 -20.39 9.50
C ALA A 18 -15.96 -20.43 8.66
N PHE A 19 -16.19 -21.53 7.94
CA PHE A 19 -17.49 -21.85 7.39
C PHE A 19 -18.45 -22.11 8.55
N SER A 20 -19.35 -21.16 8.80
CA SER A 20 -20.54 -21.34 9.62
C SER A 20 -21.45 -22.37 8.96
N CYS A 21 -21.44 -23.61 9.43
CA CYS A 21 -22.47 -24.60 9.11
C CYS A 21 -23.51 -24.60 10.25
N LYS A 22 -24.67 -23.96 10.00
CA LYS A 22 -25.83 -24.04 10.88
C LYS A 22 -26.50 -25.40 10.70
N TRP A 23 -26.65 -26.10 11.84
CA TRP A 23 -27.77 -26.96 12.24
C TRP A 23 -28.20 -28.12 11.33
N LEU A 24 -27.97 -29.34 11.80
CA LEU A 24 -28.94 -30.44 11.74
C LEU A 24 -28.72 -31.43 12.90
N ARG A 25 -29.85 -31.98 13.37
CA ARG A 25 -30.11 -32.66 14.66
C ARG A 25 -29.32 -33.95 14.92
N ARG A 26 -29.11 -34.19 16.22
CA ARG A 26 -28.78 -35.48 16.90
C ARG A 26 -29.56 -36.69 16.33
N SER A 27 -28.86 -37.80 16.09
CA SER A 27 -28.98 -39.04 16.90
C SER A 27 -28.30 -40.27 16.24
N TYR A 28 -27.81 -41.17 17.09
CA TYR A 28 -27.33 -42.54 16.82
C TYR A 28 -26.04 -42.73 15.99
N CYS A 29 -24.91 -42.99 16.67
CA CYS A 29 -23.90 -44.00 16.28
C CYS A 29 -22.63 -43.86 17.16
N SER A 30 -22.56 -44.51 18.33
CA SER A 30 -21.34 -44.49 19.18
C SER A 30 -20.70 -45.85 19.48
N VAL A 31 -21.20 -46.96 18.92
CA VAL A 31 -20.65 -48.30 19.25
C VAL A 31 -19.87 -48.94 18.09
N ARG A 32 -20.17 -48.60 16.82
CA ARG A 32 -19.46 -49.20 15.66
C ARG A 32 -18.09 -48.58 15.34
N TYR A 33 -17.86 -47.32 15.72
CA TYR A 33 -16.59 -46.63 15.41
C TYR A 33 -15.43 -47.07 16.30
N VAL A 34 -15.72 -47.46 17.55
CA VAL A 34 -14.68 -47.93 18.49
C VAL A 34 -14.13 -49.28 18.05
N SER A 35 -14.98 -50.19 17.57
CA SER A 35 -14.55 -51.53 17.12
C SER A 35 -13.66 -51.48 15.86
N ILE A 36 -13.88 -50.52 14.96
CA ILE A 36 -13.07 -50.33 13.74
C ILE A 36 -11.69 -49.78 14.10
N LEU A 37 -11.61 -48.86 15.08
CA LEU A 37 -10.35 -48.31 15.56
C LEU A 37 -9.45 -49.37 16.22
N VAL A 38 -10.04 -50.29 17.00
CA VAL A 38 -9.26 -51.39 17.61
C VAL A 38 -8.72 -52.37 16.57
N LEU A 39 -9.49 -52.68 15.53
CA LEU A 39 -9.04 -53.57 14.45
C LEU A 39 -7.91 -52.97 13.59
N CYS A 40 -7.91 -51.66 13.36
CA CYS A 40 -6.82 -50.98 12.63
C CYS A 40 -5.50 -50.89 13.43
N ILE A 41 -5.57 -50.86 14.76
CA ILE A 41 -4.37 -50.85 15.62
C ILE A 41 -3.73 -52.26 15.66
N ILE A 42 -4.54 -53.32 15.64
CA ILE A 42 -4.03 -54.70 15.62
C ILE A 42 -3.38 -55.05 14.27
N SER A 43 -3.91 -54.56 13.15
CA SER A 43 -3.33 -54.80 11.82
C SER A 43 -2.00 -54.06 11.60
N THR A 44 -1.84 -52.86 12.17
CA THR A 44 -0.58 -52.11 12.12
C THR A 44 0.51 -52.73 13.01
N PHE A 45 0.13 -53.32 14.16
CA PHE A 45 1.08 -54.04 15.01
C PHE A 45 1.59 -55.35 14.38
N LEU A 46 0.70 -56.13 13.76
CA LEU A 46 1.05 -57.38 13.07
C LEU A 46 1.86 -57.15 11.78
N GLY A 47 1.64 -56.03 11.08
CA GLY A 47 2.45 -55.63 9.93
C GLY A 47 3.91 -55.28 10.28
N SER A 48 4.16 -54.80 11.52
CA SER A 48 5.52 -54.47 11.97
C SER A 48 6.37 -55.71 12.33
N MET A 49 5.74 -56.87 12.57
CA MET A 49 6.46 -58.10 12.91
C MET A 49 6.92 -58.94 11.70
N TYR A 50 6.52 -58.57 10.47
CA TYR A 50 6.82 -59.35 9.26
C TYR A 50 7.83 -58.73 8.28
N PHE A 51 8.41 -57.56 8.58
CA PHE A 51 9.52 -57.03 7.78
C PHE A 51 10.88 -57.50 8.30
N LYS A 52 11.30 -58.68 7.82
CA LYS A 52 12.70 -59.13 7.85
C LYS A 52 13.59 -58.11 7.13
N LYS A 53 14.55 -57.54 7.85
CA LYS A 53 15.71 -56.80 7.31
C LYS A 53 16.38 -57.64 6.20
N PRO A 54 16.56 -57.11 4.97
CA PRO A 54 17.56 -57.65 4.07
C PRO A 54 18.94 -57.26 4.61
N THR A 55 19.83 -58.26 4.60
CA THR A 55 21.24 -58.21 4.98
C THR A 55 22.00 -57.09 4.28
N GLU A 56 22.81 -56.43 5.09
CA GLU A 56 23.81 -55.43 4.75
C GLU A 56 24.89 -56.04 3.83
N ASN A 57 24.77 -55.82 2.52
CA ASN A 57 25.90 -56.01 1.61
C ASN A 57 26.62 -54.67 1.49
N GLN A 58 27.75 -54.57 2.20
CA GLN A 58 28.76 -53.53 2.00
C GLN A 58 29.28 -53.58 0.56
N THR A 59 28.66 -52.80 -0.32
CA THR A 59 29.32 -52.32 -1.53
C THR A 59 29.88 -50.95 -1.19
N LYS A 60 31.18 -50.90 -0.87
CA LYS A 60 31.99 -49.68 -0.93
C LYS A 60 31.98 -49.17 -2.38
N GLY A 61 30.90 -48.48 -2.76
CA GLY A 61 30.81 -47.68 -3.97
C GLY A 61 31.18 -46.24 -3.63
N LYS A 62 32.06 -45.65 -4.44
CA LYS A 62 32.49 -44.25 -4.37
C LYS A 62 31.36 -43.31 -3.95
N ILE A 63 31.47 -42.74 -2.75
CA ILE A 63 30.86 -41.44 -2.45
C ILE A 63 31.57 -40.46 -3.37
N SER A 64 30.89 -40.12 -4.46
CA SER A 64 31.37 -39.28 -5.56
C SER A 64 31.84 -37.91 -5.05
N GLU A 65 32.93 -37.39 -5.62
CA GLU A 65 33.41 -36.00 -5.49
C GLU A 65 32.30 -34.95 -5.74
N ALA A 66 31.18 -35.30 -6.37
CA ALA A 66 30.03 -34.43 -6.62
C ALA A 66 29.41 -33.83 -5.34
N GLN A 67 29.37 -34.55 -4.22
CA GLN A 67 28.88 -33.99 -2.94
C GLN A 67 29.87 -32.99 -2.31
N SER A 68 31.15 -33.05 -2.69
CA SER A 68 32.18 -32.10 -2.23
C SER A 68 32.14 -30.76 -2.98
N ALA A 69 31.52 -30.70 -4.16
CA ALA A 69 31.48 -29.51 -5.02
C ALA A 69 30.25 -28.61 -4.79
N MET A 70 29.18 -29.12 -4.19
CA MET A 70 27.95 -28.36 -3.91
C MET A 70 28.00 -27.68 -2.55
N LYS A 71 28.92 -26.73 -2.41
CA LYS A 71 29.12 -25.98 -1.17
C LYS A 71 28.80 -24.51 -1.38
N LEU A 72 28.23 -23.86 -0.37
CA LEU A 72 28.06 -22.41 -0.36
C LEU A 72 29.29 -21.73 0.24
N LEU A 73 29.53 -20.50 -0.20
CA LEU A 73 30.55 -19.62 0.38
C LEU A 73 30.34 -19.50 1.90
N SER A 74 31.45 -19.40 2.64
CA SER A 74 31.40 -19.17 4.08
C SER A 74 30.66 -17.87 4.39
N PRO A 75 30.02 -17.74 5.57
CA PRO A 75 29.36 -16.51 6.00
C PRO A 75 30.23 -15.25 5.93
N GLU A 76 31.53 -15.39 6.18
CA GLU A 76 32.49 -14.30 6.10
C GLU A 76 32.72 -13.90 4.64
N ASN A 77 32.96 -14.88 3.77
CA ASN A 77 33.28 -14.65 2.35
C ASN A 77 32.11 -14.04 1.58
N TYR A 78 30.87 -14.50 1.80
CA TYR A 78 29.75 -13.89 1.07
C TYR A 78 29.33 -12.53 1.66
N LYS A 79 29.49 -12.30 2.98
CA LYS A 79 29.17 -10.98 3.57
C LYS A 79 30.04 -9.89 2.97
N SER A 80 31.33 -10.15 2.73
CA SER A 80 32.21 -9.16 2.10
C SER A 80 31.80 -8.79 0.68
N LEU A 81 31.11 -9.67 -0.06
CA LEU A 81 30.67 -9.42 -1.44
C LEU A 81 29.53 -8.40 -1.56
N PHE A 82 28.70 -8.25 -0.52
CA PHE A 82 27.43 -7.53 -0.60
C PHE A 82 27.30 -6.47 0.51
N THR A 83 28.43 -5.85 0.86
CA THR A 83 28.47 -4.74 1.81
C THR A 83 28.58 -3.41 1.07
N TYR A 84 27.80 -2.44 1.52
CA TYR A 84 27.86 -1.07 1.04
C TYR A 84 28.02 -0.15 2.25
N ASN A 85 29.12 0.62 2.29
CA ASN A 85 29.48 1.49 3.43
C ASN A 85 29.40 0.78 4.79
N GLY A 86 29.86 -0.48 4.86
CA GLY A 86 29.82 -1.29 6.08
C GLY A 86 28.44 -1.84 6.45
N ILE A 87 27.41 -1.57 5.65
CA ILE A 87 26.06 -2.11 5.83
C ILE A 87 25.89 -3.31 4.91
N TRP A 88 25.52 -4.45 5.48
CA TRP A 88 25.18 -5.63 4.71
C TRP A 88 23.76 -5.51 4.16
N LEU A 89 23.61 -5.41 2.83
CA LEU A 89 22.38 -5.06 2.12
C LEU A 89 21.68 -6.25 1.42
N VAL A 90 21.95 -7.46 1.87
CA VAL A 90 21.17 -8.66 1.50
C VAL A 90 19.90 -8.71 2.38
N PRO A 91 18.76 -9.24 1.88
CA PRO A 91 17.55 -9.49 2.67
C PRO A 91 17.85 -10.20 3.99
N LYS A 92 17.26 -9.72 5.08
CA LYS A 92 17.36 -10.30 6.42
C LYS A 92 15.99 -10.44 7.03
N ASN A 93 15.81 -11.49 7.82
CA ASN A 93 14.61 -11.67 8.63
C ASN A 93 14.53 -10.65 9.76
N GLN A 94 15.69 -10.16 10.22
CA GLN A 94 15.79 -9.15 11.27
C GLN A 94 16.93 -8.18 10.94
N CYS A 95 16.74 -6.92 11.28
CA CYS A 95 17.75 -5.89 11.14
C CYS A 95 18.21 -5.41 12.52
N THR A 96 19.49 -5.10 12.62
CA THR A 96 20.11 -4.46 13.77
C THR A 96 21.03 -3.36 13.29
N CYS A 97 21.13 -2.27 14.05
CA CYS A 97 22.14 -1.25 13.79
C CYS A 97 23.49 -1.78 14.27
N ALA A 98 24.47 -1.88 13.37
CA ALA A 98 25.81 -2.34 13.73
C ALA A 98 26.55 -1.25 14.54
N SER A 99 27.16 -1.63 15.66
CA SER A 99 28.03 -0.74 16.43
C SER A 99 29.30 -0.45 15.65
N ALA A 100 29.53 0.83 15.35
CA ALA A 100 30.72 1.31 14.67
C ALA A 100 31.23 2.59 15.35
N LYS A 101 32.55 2.84 15.27
CA LYS A 101 33.15 4.08 15.80
C LYS A 101 32.49 5.28 15.13
N HIS A 102 32.11 6.28 15.92
CA HIS A 102 31.42 7.50 15.48
C HIS A 102 30.00 7.29 14.92
N VAL A 103 29.33 6.19 15.27
CA VAL A 103 27.90 5.99 14.95
C VAL A 103 27.08 6.00 16.23
N GLU A 104 26.13 6.93 16.32
CA GLU A 104 25.10 6.91 17.37
C GLU A 104 23.98 5.94 17.00
N ILE A 105 23.60 5.08 17.94
CA ILE A 105 22.55 4.06 17.74
C ILE A 105 21.38 4.37 18.66
N TYR A 106 20.21 4.55 18.04
CA TYR A 106 18.95 4.77 18.74
C TYR A 106 18.10 3.49 18.64
N GLN A 107 17.91 2.79 19.77
CA GLN A 107 16.93 1.72 19.86
C GLN A 107 15.56 2.33 20.14
N MET A 108 14.67 2.30 19.15
CA MET A 108 13.40 3.02 19.21
C MET A 108 12.50 2.59 20.37
N GLU A 109 12.60 1.32 20.80
CA GLU A 109 11.82 0.81 21.94
C GLU A 109 12.28 1.37 23.30
N ASP A 110 13.53 1.85 23.42
CA ASP A 110 14.04 2.45 24.67
C ASP A 110 13.38 3.80 24.98
N TYR A 111 12.77 4.43 23.98
CA TYR A 111 12.04 5.70 24.10
C TYR A 111 10.55 5.50 24.35
N VAL A 112 10.12 4.27 24.62
CA VAL A 112 8.73 3.93 24.96
C VAL A 112 8.66 3.50 26.43
N ASP A 113 7.71 4.06 27.17
CA ASP A 113 7.44 3.68 28.55
C ASP A 113 7.20 2.17 28.67
N LYS A 114 7.96 1.49 29.54
CA LYS A 114 7.94 0.01 29.65
C LYS A 114 6.54 -0.57 29.92
N LYS A 115 5.71 0.17 30.67
CA LYS A 115 4.31 -0.17 30.95
C LYS A 115 3.42 -0.19 29.70
N ASP A 116 3.77 0.58 28.67
CA ASP A 116 2.95 0.79 27.48
C ASP A 116 3.41 -0.03 26.27
N ILE A 117 4.63 -0.59 26.29
CA ILE A 117 5.25 -1.32 25.16
C ILE A 117 4.32 -2.38 24.58
N ALA A 118 3.73 -3.25 25.41
CA ALA A 118 2.87 -4.33 24.93
C ALA A 118 1.63 -3.80 24.19
N SER A 119 0.98 -2.79 24.76
CA SER A 119 -0.19 -2.14 24.18
C SER A 119 0.16 -1.38 22.90
N LEU A 120 1.29 -0.65 22.89
CA LEU A 120 1.78 0.07 21.71
C LEU A 120 2.14 -0.89 20.58
N ARG A 121 2.83 -2.00 20.84
CA ARG A 121 3.14 -3.01 19.82
C ARG A 121 1.86 -3.58 19.19
N ALA A 122 0.83 -3.88 19.98
CA ALA A 122 -0.45 -4.36 19.46
C ALA A 122 -1.18 -3.32 18.58
N ARG A 123 -1.14 -2.03 18.96
CA ARG A 123 -1.69 -0.95 18.12
C ARG A 123 -0.88 -0.75 16.85
N ARG A 124 0.46 -0.66 16.96
CA ARG A 124 1.39 -0.55 15.84
C ARG A 124 1.19 -1.67 14.82
N GLN A 125 1.03 -2.91 15.29
CA GLN A 125 0.79 -4.06 14.42
C GLN A 125 -0.53 -3.94 13.66
N ARG A 126 -1.63 -3.56 14.33
CA ARG A 126 -2.93 -3.33 13.67
C ARG A 126 -2.88 -2.23 12.61
N GLU A 127 -2.23 -1.11 12.91
CA GLU A 127 -2.08 -0.01 11.96
C GLU A 127 -1.18 -0.40 10.78
N PHE A 128 -0.15 -1.23 11.01
CA PHE A 128 0.69 -1.76 9.95
C PHE A 128 -0.08 -2.76 9.05
N GLU A 129 -0.92 -3.62 9.62
CA GLU A 129 -1.79 -4.51 8.85
C GLU A 129 -2.79 -3.73 7.99
N HIS A 130 -3.37 -2.64 8.52
CA HIS A 130 -4.22 -1.74 7.74
C HIS A 130 -3.42 -1.09 6.60
N TYR A 131 -2.22 -0.60 6.88
CA TYR A 131 -1.31 -0.06 5.87
C TYR A 131 -1.02 -1.08 4.75
N GLN A 132 -0.70 -2.34 5.08
CA GLN A 132 -0.43 -3.38 4.08
C GLN A 132 -1.64 -3.68 3.19
N LYS A 133 -2.85 -3.75 3.76
CA LYS A 133 -4.09 -3.97 3.00
C LYS A 133 -4.36 -2.88 1.97
N ARG A 134 -3.92 -1.65 2.23
CA ARG A 134 -4.06 -0.52 1.29
C ARG A 134 -3.11 -0.60 0.11
N TYR A 135 -2.00 -1.32 0.23
CA TYR A 135 -0.96 -1.42 -0.81
C TYR A 135 -0.65 -2.89 -1.19
N PRO A 136 -1.64 -3.65 -1.71
CA PRO A 136 -1.47 -5.07 -2.02
C PRO A 136 -0.41 -5.32 -3.10
N SER A 137 -0.10 -4.33 -3.94
CA SER A 137 0.96 -4.41 -4.96
C SER A 137 2.38 -4.44 -4.39
N MET A 138 2.56 -4.34 -3.06
CA MET A 138 3.87 -4.46 -2.41
C MET A 138 4.30 -5.93 -2.18
N THR A 139 3.44 -6.91 -2.45
CA THR A 139 3.75 -8.34 -2.32
C THR A 139 3.25 -9.13 -3.53
N PRO A 140 3.85 -8.97 -4.72
CA PRO A 140 3.46 -9.75 -5.88
C PRO A 140 3.76 -11.24 -5.66
N ASP A 141 2.81 -12.11 -6.05
CA ASP A 141 3.02 -13.55 -6.04
C ASP A 141 4.13 -13.92 -7.03
N LEU A 142 5.12 -14.68 -6.57
CA LEU A 142 6.21 -15.13 -7.43
C LEU A 142 5.71 -16.19 -8.43
N VAL A 143 5.64 -15.83 -9.71
CA VAL A 143 5.28 -16.76 -10.78
C VAL A 143 6.54 -17.24 -11.51
N ILE A 144 6.82 -18.54 -11.39
CA ILE A 144 7.95 -19.21 -12.07
C ILE A 144 7.46 -19.93 -13.32
N ALA A 145 8.16 -19.73 -14.45
CA ALA A 145 7.91 -20.47 -15.68
C ALA A 145 8.32 -21.94 -15.53
N LYS A 146 7.35 -22.85 -15.63
CA LYS A 146 7.58 -24.30 -15.59
C LYS A 146 7.74 -24.88 -17.01
N ALA A 147 8.83 -25.63 -17.18
CA ALA A 147 9.11 -26.80 -18.05
C ALA A 147 8.49 -26.97 -19.47
N ASN A 148 7.90 -25.95 -20.11
CA ASN A 148 7.68 -25.99 -21.57
C ASN A 148 8.86 -25.38 -22.35
N LEU A 149 9.79 -24.76 -21.63
CA LEU A 149 11.07 -24.25 -22.09
C LEU A 149 12.17 -24.92 -21.25
N PRO A 150 13.38 -25.15 -21.80
CA PRO A 150 14.48 -25.72 -21.04
C PRO A 150 15.06 -24.76 -19.99
N LEU A 151 14.47 -23.56 -19.86
CA LEU A 151 14.86 -22.54 -18.89
C LEU A 151 13.67 -22.23 -17.99
N SER A 152 13.87 -22.36 -16.68
CA SER A 152 12.97 -21.87 -15.65
C SER A 152 13.46 -20.51 -15.15
N PHE A 153 12.54 -19.56 -14.95
CA PHE A 153 12.85 -18.19 -14.55
C PHE A 153 11.60 -17.47 -13.97
N PRO A 154 11.76 -16.37 -13.23
CA PRO A 154 10.64 -15.61 -12.68
C PRO A 154 9.98 -14.74 -13.77
N ILE A 155 8.78 -15.12 -14.22
CA ILE A 155 8.12 -14.51 -15.41
C ILE A 155 7.79 -13.04 -15.18
N GLN A 156 7.28 -12.72 -13.99
CA GLN A 156 6.93 -11.35 -13.62
C GLN A 156 8.16 -10.53 -13.18
N GLY A 157 9.33 -11.18 -13.14
CA GLY A 157 10.55 -10.60 -12.60
C GLY A 157 10.64 -10.69 -11.09
N VAL A 158 11.58 -9.92 -10.54
CA VAL A 158 11.82 -9.80 -9.10
C VAL A 158 12.09 -8.35 -8.70
N GLU A 159 11.78 -8.01 -7.45
CA GLU A 159 12.05 -6.68 -6.90
C GLU A 159 13.32 -6.67 -6.04
N VAL A 160 14.10 -5.60 -6.14
CA VAL A 160 15.28 -5.34 -5.32
C VAL A 160 15.30 -3.89 -4.85
N MET A 161 15.73 -3.64 -3.62
CA MET A 161 15.95 -2.27 -3.16
C MET A 161 17.21 -1.68 -3.81
N PRO A 162 17.31 -0.35 -3.97
CA PRO A 162 18.52 0.28 -4.49
C PRO A 162 19.74 -0.15 -3.67
N LEU A 163 20.86 -0.45 -4.34
CA LEU A 163 22.12 -0.90 -3.73
C LEU A 163 22.06 -2.25 -2.98
N CYS A 164 20.89 -2.90 -2.96
CA CYS A 164 20.70 -4.17 -2.28
C CYS A 164 20.94 -5.35 -3.24
N THR A 165 21.13 -6.52 -2.64
CA THR A 165 21.38 -7.77 -3.35
C THR A 165 20.24 -8.74 -3.08
N ILE A 166 19.75 -9.44 -4.09
CA ILE A 166 18.78 -10.54 -3.94
C ILE A 166 19.32 -11.82 -4.56
N VAL A 167 18.86 -12.97 -4.08
CA VAL A 167 18.98 -14.24 -4.82
C VAL A 167 17.86 -14.27 -5.86
N ILE A 168 18.18 -14.58 -7.12
CA ILE A 168 17.18 -14.68 -8.18
C ILE A 168 16.51 -16.05 -8.06
N PRO A 169 15.22 -16.13 -7.71
CA PRO A 169 14.54 -17.39 -7.48
C PRO A 169 14.14 -18.05 -8.80
N GLY A 170 14.13 -19.39 -8.81
CA GLY A 170 13.54 -20.18 -9.88
C GLY A 170 14.36 -20.27 -11.18
N LEU A 171 15.63 -19.85 -11.18
CA LEU A 171 16.54 -20.07 -12.29
C LEU A 171 16.93 -21.55 -12.36
N ARG A 172 16.56 -22.25 -13.43
CA ARG A 172 16.95 -23.66 -13.65
C ARG A 172 17.08 -23.99 -15.13
N VAL A 173 17.88 -24.99 -15.43
CA VAL A 173 17.94 -25.66 -16.73
C VAL A 173 17.31 -27.05 -16.62
N GLN A 174 16.40 -27.37 -17.55
CA GLN A 174 15.76 -28.69 -17.66
C GLN A 174 15.86 -29.17 -19.12
N GLY A 175 16.06 -30.46 -19.36
CA GLY A 175 16.17 -31.01 -20.72
C GLY A 175 17.15 -32.17 -20.85
N LEU A 176 17.45 -32.53 -22.10
CA LEU A 176 18.32 -33.67 -22.47
C LEU A 176 19.75 -33.50 -21.93
N GLU A 177 20.39 -34.62 -21.61
CA GLU A 177 21.78 -34.69 -21.19
C GLU A 177 22.72 -34.08 -22.24
N GLU A 178 23.70 -33.32 -21.78
CA GLU A 178 24.70 -32.65 -22.63
C GLU A 178 26.10 -33.00 -22.13
N GLU A 179 27.06 -33.12 -23.05
CA GLU A 179 28.46 -33.31 -22.68
C GLU A 179 29.01 -32.13 -21.86
N LYS A 180 28.56 -30.91 -22.17
CA LYS A 180 28.94 -29.69 -21.46
C LYS A 180 27.84 -28.63 -21.59
N TYR A 181 27.25 -28.27 -20.46
CA TYR A 181 26.31 -27.17 -20.37
C TYR A 181 27.06 -25.83 -20.35
N LYS A 182 26.56 -24.86 -21.12
CA LYS A 182 27.00 -23.47 -21.09
C LYS A 182 25.80 -22.54 -20.93
N VAL A 183 25.76 -21.84 -19.80
CA VAL A 183 24.71 -20.87 -19.45
C VAL A 183 25.33 -19.48 -19.36
N ILE A 184 24.62 -18.48 -19.87
CA ILE A 184 25.02 -17.08 -19.78
C ILE A 184 23.85 -16.28 -19.20
N LEU A 185 24.10 -15.58 -18.10
CA LEU A 185 23.20 -14.61 -17.49
C LEU A 185 23.77 -13.22 -17.70
N GLN A 186 22.94 -12.29 -18.14
CA GLN A 186 23.36 -10.91 -18.43
C GLN A 186 22.36 -9.91 -17.86
N ALA A 187 22.87 -8.95 -17.11
CA ALA A 187 22.19 -7.76 -16.62
C ALA A 187 22.56 -6.55 -17.48
N SER A 188 21.66 -5.59 -17.62
CA SER A 188 21.92 -4.32 -18.31
C SER A 188 22.43 -3.24 -17.35
N LEU A 189 21.97 -3.26 -16.09
CA LEU A 189 22.27 -2.24 -15.08
C LEU A 189 23.11 -2.79 -13.92
N GLY A 190 22.62 -3.83 -13.24
CA GLY A 190 23.22 -4.40 -12.04
C GLY A 190 24.35 -5.39 -12.31
N THR A 191 24.86 -5.98 -11.23
CA THR A 191 25.93 -6.99 -11.29
C THR A 191 25.45 -8.34 -10.80
N LEU A 192 26.09 -9.40 -11.29
CA LEU A 192 25.74 -10.78 -11.03
C LEU A 192 26.85 -11.49 -10.26
N ASN A 193 26.46 -12.34 -9.32
CA ASN A 193 27.39 -13.19 -8.59
C ASN A 193 26.68 -14.49 -8.19
N THR A 194 27.37 -15.43 -7.54
CA THR A 194 26.74 -16.63 -6.97
C THR A 194 27.27 -16.94 -5.59
N LEU A 195 26.37 -17.44 -4.72
CA LEU A 195 26.74 -17.94 -3.40
C LEU A 195 27.42 -19.32 -3.44
N ALA A 196 27.45 -19.99 -4.60
CA ALA A 196 28.13 -21.25 -4.78
C ALA A 196 29.66 -21.08 -4.72
N ASP A 197 30.30 -21.90 -3.88
CA ASP A 197 31.76 -22.01 -3.70
C ASP A 197 32.35 -22.89 -4.80
N VAL A 198 32.52 -22.29 -5.99
CA VAL A 198 33.00 -22.96 -7.21
C VAL A 198 34.08 -22.12 -7.89
N SER A 199 35.01 -22.80 -8.58
CA SER A 199 36.16 -22.18 -9.24
C SER A 199 35.77 -21.18 -10.34
N GLU A 200 36.69 -20.28 -10.68
CA GLU A 200 36.53 -19.34 -11.80
C GLU A 200 36.41 -20.07 -13.15
N ASP A 201 37.00 -21.26 -13.30
CA ASP A 201 36.82 -22.09 -14.50
C ASP A 201 35.37 -22.55 -14.70
N THR A 202 34.61 -22.70 -13.61
CA THR A 202 33.21 -23.11 -13.64
C THR A 202 32.29 -21.91 -13.78
N VAL A 203 32.60 -20.81 -13.07
CA VAL A 203 31.82 -19.57 -13.06
C VAL A 203 32.71 -18.36 -13.31
N ASP A 204 32.59 -17.81 -14.51
CA ASP A 204 33.31 -16.62 -14.97
C ASP A 204 32.40 -15.37 -14.93
N GLY A 205 33.00 -14.20 -14.69
CA GLY A 205 32.28 -12.91 -14.65
C GLY A 205 31.65 -12.53 -13.31
N ARG A 206 32.15 -13.06 -12.18
CA ARG A 206 31.65 -12.70 -10.84
C ARG A 206 31.77 -11.20 -10.58
N GLY A 207 30.68 -10.57 -10.12
CA GLY A 207 30.61 -9.14 -9.86
C GLY A 207 30.49 -8.27 -11.13
N GLN A 208 30.39 -8.88 -12.31
CA GLN A 208 30.21 -8.18 -13.58
C GLN A 208 28.74 -8.19 -14.01
N LYS A 209 28.44 -7.53 -15.14
CA LYS A 209 27.10 -7.53 -15.74
C LYS A 209 26.76 -8.86 -16.43
N GLU A 210 27.75 -9.64 -16.80
CA GLU A 210 27.59 -10.94 -17.43
C GLU A 210 28.25 -12.01 -16.56
N LEU A 211 27.55 -13.13 -16.36
CA LEU A 211 28.01 -14.29 -15.62
C LEU A 211 27.86 -15.53 -16.50
N THR A 212 28.95 -16.24 -16.75
CA THR A 212 28.99 -17.45 -17.56
C THR A 212 29.24 -18.68 -16.68
N ILE A 213 28.39 -19.69 -16.80
CA ILE A 213 28.52 -20.96 -16.08
C ILE A 213 28.81 -22.06 -17.10
N SER A 214 29.87 -22.84 -16.89
CA SER A 214 30.27 -23.95 -17.77
C SER A 214 30.59 -25.20 -16.97
N THR A 215 29.79 -26.26 -17.11
CA THR A 215 29.99 -27.54 -16.40
C THR A 215 29.37 -28.71 -17.16
N SER A 216 29.88 -29.93 -16.97
CA SER A 216 29.28 -31.17 -17.47
C SER A 216 28.25 -31.77 -16.50
N ASP A 217 28.12 -31.23 -15.29
CA ASP A 217 27.23 -31.71 -14.24
C ASP A 217 25.97 -30.83 -14.14
N LEU A 218 24.81 -31.40 -14.51
CA LEU A 218 23.52 -30.71 -14.49
C LEU A 218 23.05 -30.38 -13.05
N GLU A 219 23.37 -31.22 -12.07
CA GLU A 219 23.03 -30.95 -10.68
C GLU A 219 23.85 -29.78 -10.16
N LEU A 220 25.15 -29.74 -10.44
CA LEU A 220 26.01 -28.61 -10.10
C LEU A 220 25.56 -27.32 -10.81
N LEU A 221 25.18 -27.40 -12.09
CA LEU A 221 24.64 -26.25 -12.82
C LEU A 221 23.40 -25.68 -12.13
N ASN A 222 22.43 -26.54 -11.83
CA ASN A 222 21.19 -26.11 -11.17
C ASN A 222 21.43 -25.63 -9.74
N PHE A 223 22.40 -26.22 -9.02
CA PHE A 223 22.84 -25.71 -7.72
C PHE A 223 23.41 -24.29 -7.84
N ILE A 224 24.27 -24.00 -8.83
CA ILE A 224 24.79 -22.64 -9.04
C ILE A 224 23.64 -21.68 -9.39
N LEU A 225 22.72 -22.10 -10.26
CA LEU A 225 21.56 -21.31 -10.71
C LEU A 225 20.61 -20.95 -9.58
N ASP A 226 20.32 -21.89 -8.69
CA ASP A 226 19.50 -21.68 -7.48
C ASP A 226 20.13 -20.64 -6.52
N HIS A 227 21.41 -20.31 -6.69
CA HIS A 227 22.19 -19.41 -5.83
C HIS A 227 22.77 -18.18 -6.57
N ILE A 228 22.28 -17.88 -7.77
CA ILE A 228 22.63 -16.63 -8.47
C ILE A 228 22.07 -15.44 -7.71
N THR A 229 22.89 -14.41 -7.59
CA THR A 229 22.55 -13.15 -6.96
C THR A 229 22.59 -12.02 -7.97
N TYR A 230 21.69 -11.07 -7.80
CA TYR A 230 21.68 -9.78 -8.48
C TYR A 230 21.93 -8.68 -7.47
N THR A 231 22.85 -7.77 -7.76
CA THR A 231 23.08 -6.56 -6.97
C THR A 231 22.76 -5.32 -7.78
N SER A 232 21.90 -4.46 -7.23
CA SER A 232 21.64 -3.13 -7.80
C SER A 232 22.90 -2.28 -7.66
N ALA A 233 23.54 -1.92 -8.77
CA ALA A 233 24.84 -1.23 -8.75
C ALA A 233 24.73 0.31 -8.66
N VAL A 234 23.55 0.87 -8.90
CA VAL A 234 23.31 2.32 -8.93
C VAL A 234 22.10 2.65 -8.08
N TYR A 235 22.17 3.74 -7.31
CA TYR A 235 21.03 4.24 -6.55
C TYR A 235 20.00 4.89 -7.48
N GLN A 236 18.89 4.19 -7.75
CA GLN A 236 17.74 4.69 -8.49
C GLN A 236 16.46 4.28 -7.77
N LEU A 237 15.52 5.22 -7.56
CA LEU A 237 14.27 4.93 -6.83
C LEU A 237 13.39 3.93 -7.59
N HIS A 238 13.39 4.02 -8.92
CA HIS A 238 12.67 3.15 -9.84
C HIS A 238 13.56 2.87 -11.05
N ALA A 239 13.87 1.61 -11.29
CA ALA A 239 14.58 1.16 -12.49
C ALA A 239 14.10 -0.23 -12.88
N VAL A 240 14.16 -0.53 -14.18
CA VAL A 240 13.89 -1.87 -14.69
C VAL A 240 15.15 -2.34 -15.41
N ASP A 241 15.77 -3.39 -14.89
CA ASP A 241 16.89 -4.05 -15.52
C ASP A 241 16.40 -5.32 -16.22
N LEU A 242 16.57 -5.39 -17.54
CA LEU A 242 16.12 -6.54 -18.31
C LEU A 242 17.20 -7.62 -18.33
N MET A 243 17.00 -8.66 -17.53
CA MET A 243 17.88 -9.82 -17.49
C MET A 243 17.73 -10.67 -18.75
N THR A 244 18.83 -11.21 -19.23
CA THR A 244 18.88 -12.22 -20.29
C THR A 244 19.48 -13.50 -19.72
N PHE A 245 18.74 -14.60 -19.81
CA PHE A 245 19.17 -15.94 -19.41
C PHE A 245 19.21 -16.82 -20.66
N ARG A 246 20.41 -17.25 -21.06
CA ARG A 246 20.67 -17.97 -22.30
C ARG A 246 21.29 -19.32 -22.04
N SER A 247 20.80 -20.33 -22.76
CA SER A 247 21.41 -21.65 -22.87
C SER A 247 21.22 -22.17 -24.29
N ARG A 248 22.30 -22.47 -25.00
CA ARG A 248 22.29 -22.81 -26.44
C ARG A 248 21.53 -21.76 -27.27
N GLN A 249 20.46 -22.19 -27.95
CA GLN A 249 19.54 -21.38 -28.74
C GLN A 249 18.36 -20.82 -27.94
N HIS A 250 18.21 -21.23 -26.68
CA HIS A 250 17.09 -20.79 -25.83
C HIS A 250 17.49 -19.52 -25.09
N VAL A 251 16.60 -18.53 -25.16
CA VAL A 251 16.77 -17.23 -24.50
C VAL A 251 15.50 -16.91 -23.75
N ALA A 252 15.64 -16.70 -22.44
CA ALA A 252 14.62 -16.15 -21.58
C ALA A 252 15.00 -14.73 -21.18
N ARG A 253 14.00 -13.84 -21.08
CA ARG A 253 14.20 -12.47 -20.58
C ARG A 253 13.17 -12.19 -19.51
N PHE A 254 13.61 -11.58 -18.41
CA PHE A 254 12.76 -11.22 -17.30
C PHE A 254 13.26 -9.93 -16.63
N PRO A 255 12.38 -9.11 -16.04
CA PRO A 255 12.80 -7.86 -15.42
C PRO A 255 13.32 -8.10 -14.00
N VAL A 256 14.31 -7.31 -13.59
CA VAL A 256 14.63 -7.03 -12.19
C VAL A 256 14.26 -5.59 -11.92
N ILE A 257 13.27 -5.37 -11.07
CA ILE A 257 12.70 -4.05 -10.78
C ILE A 257 13.38 -3.50 -9.54
N THR A 258 14.21 -2.48 -9.71
CA THR A 258 14.73 -1.73 -8.57
C THR A 258 13.65 -0.79 -8.06
N ARG A 259 13.27 -0.93 -6.79
CA ARG A 259 12.23 -0.10 -6.17
C ARG A 259 12.58 0.22 -4.72
N GLN A 260 12.63 1.50 -4.38
CA GLN A 260 12.69 1.93 -2.98
C GLN A 260 11.28 1.85 -2.35
N PRO A 261 11.04 0.99 -1.35
CA PRO A 261 9.79 1.02 -0.61
C PRO A 261 9.70 2.31 0.21
N SER A 262 8.50 2.88 0.26
CA SER A 262 8.19 3.99 1.16
C SER A 262 8.17 3.52 2.60
N LEU A 263 8.65 4.36 3.52
CA LEU A 263 8.50 4.09 4.94
C LEU A 263 7.02 4.13 5.34
N PRO A 264 6.52 3.16 6.13
CA PRO A 264 5.16 3.20 6.65
C PRO A 264 4.93 4.43 7.52
N LYS A 265 3.86 5.18 7.24
CA LYS A 265 3.40 6.30 8.07
C LYS A 265 2.17 5.84 8.86
N LEU A 266 2.43 5.31 10.05
CA LEU A 266 1.39 4.80 10.95
C LEU A 266 0.88 5.93 11.85
N PHE A 267 -0.42 5.92 12.14
CA PHE A 267 -1.05 6.85 13.06
C PHE A 267 -1.47 6.06 14.31
N ASP A 268 -1.01 6.46 15.49
CA ASP A 268 -1.47 5.85 16.75
C ASP A 268 -2.73 6.57 17.24
N PRO A 269 -3.93 5.96 17.16
CA PRO A 269 -5.17 6.58 17.66
C PRO A 269 -5.28 6.53 19.20
N GLY A 270 -4.25 6.04 19.90
CA GLY A 270 -4.29 5.82 21.34
C GLY A 270 -5.00 4.52 21.71
N ALA A 271 -5.00 4.21 23.01
CA ALA A 271 -5.56 2.97 23.53
C ALA A 271 -7.09 2.89 23.46
N ASP A 272 -7.78 4.03 23.59
CA ASP A 272 -9.23 4.14 23.60
C ASP A 272 -9.86 4.22 22.20
N ARG A 273 -9.05 4.57 21.19
CA ARG A 273 -9.43 4.59 19.76
C ARG A 273 -10.78 5.30 19.52
N LYS A 274 -11.00 6.40 20.23
CA LYS A 274 -12.20 7.22 20.08
C LYS A 274 -12.24 7.86 18.69
N ILE A 275 -13.43 8.18 18.21
CA ILE A 275 -13.58 8.93 16.95
C ILE A 275 -12.80 10.25 17.00
N SER A 276 -12.76 10.93 18.15
CA SER A 276 -12.02 12.18 18.33
C SER A 276 -10.49 12.03 18.24
N SER A 277 -9.93 10.83 18.41
CA SER A 277 -8.50 10.58 18.18
C SER A 277 -8.20 10.11 16.75
N LEU A 278 -9.21 9.66 16.01
CA LEU A 278 -9.10 9.22 14.62
C LEU A 278 -9.41 10.32 13.60
N VAL A 279 -10.31 11.24 13.94
CA VAL A 279 -10.90 12.20 13.00
C VAL A 279 -10.81 13.62 13.55
N THR A 280 -10.37 14.55 12.69
CA THR A 280 -10.52 15.99 12.89
C THR A 280 -11.51 16.52 11.87
N ILE A 281 -12.48 17.32 12.29
CA ILE A 281 -13.39 17.99 11.36
C ILE A 281 -12.68 19.25 10.84
N THR A 282 -12.66 19.43 9.53
CA THR A 282 -12.09 20.62 8.89
C THR A 282 -13.18 21.35 8.11
N THR A 283 -13.14 22.66 8.19
CA THR A 283 -14.03 23.52 7.43
C THR A 283 -13.31 24.80 7.03
N LYS A 284 -13.91 25.51 6.09
CA LYS A 284 -13.43 26.80 5.63
C LYS A 284 -14.59 27.77 5.60
N THR A 285 -14.40 28.95 6.18
CA THR A 285 -15.41 30.01 6.16
C THR A 285 -14.96 31.24 5.38
N PHE A 286 -15.94 32.07 5.02
CA PHE A 286 -15.74 33.39 4.42
C PHE A 286 -16.98 34.24 4.68
N LEU A 287 -16.84 35.26 5.53
CA LEU A 287 -17.87 36.22 5.95
C LEU A 287 -19.04 35.62 6.75
N ARG A 288 -19.34 34.32 6.64
CA ARG A 288 -20.57 33.67 7.12
C ARG A 288 -20.45 33.08 8.54
N TYR A 289 -20.01 33.86 9.52
CA TYR A 289 -19.86 33.37 10.89
C TYR A 289 -21.16 32.86 11.52
N HIS A 290 -22.31 33.41 11.15
CA HIS A 290 -23.61 32.93 11.62
C HIS A 290 -23.91 31.48 11.16
N LYS A 291 -23.49 31.09 9.94
CA LYS A 291 -23.57 29.71 9.46
C LYS A 291 -22.57 28.81 10.19
N LEU A 292 -21.32 29.28 10.31
CA LEU A 292 -20.26 28.54 10.98
C LEU A 292 -20.58 28.23 12.44
N ARG A 293 -21.13 29.18 13.20
CA ARG A 293 -21.57 28.95 14.59
C ARG A 293 -22.65 27.88 14.68
N ARG A 294 -23.60 27.86 13.74
CA ARG A 294 -24.63 26.81 13.67
C ARG A 294 -24.02 25.44 13.32
N LEU A 295 -23.06 25.40 12.40
CA LEU A 295 -22.29 24.19 12.10
C LEU A 295 -21.60 23.68 13.38
N ILE A 296 -20.82 24.52 14.06
CA ILE A 296 -20.08 24.13 15.27
C ILE A 296 -21.05 23.66 16.37
N ALA A 297 -22.14 24.39 16.62
CA ALA A 297 -23.15 23.99 17.59
C ALA A 297 -23.75 22.61 17.27
N SER A 298 -24.07 22.34 16.00
CA SER A 298 -24.58 21.04 15.57
C SER A 298 -23.53 19.93 15.70
N ILE A 299 -22.25 20.21 15.42
CA ILE A 299 -21.15 19.25 15.65
C ILE A 299 -21.10 18.91 17.14
N ARG A 300 -21.14 19.90 18.03
CA ARG A 300 -21.03 19.71 19.47
C ARG A 300 -22.17 18.87 20.05
N GLN A 301 -23.35 18.88 19.43
CA GLN A 301 -24.47 18.04 19.82
C GLN A 301 -24.20 16.53 19.63
N TYR A 302 -23.47 16.15 18.58
CA TYR A 302 -23.23 14.73 18.23
C TYR A 302 -21.81 14.26 18.54
N TYR A 303 -20.82 15.17 18.49
CA TYR A 303 -19.41 14.91 18.71
C TYR A 303 -18.80 16.03 19.60
N PRO A 304 -19.12 16.06 20.90
CA PRO A 304 -18.79 17.18 21.79
C PRO A 304 -17.28 17.45 21.87
N ASP A 305 -16.45 16.41 21.90
CA ASP A 305 -15.00 16.52 22.12
C ASP A 305 -14.17 16.52 20.83
N ILE A 306 -14.80 16.44 19.64
CA ILE A 306 -14.03 16.34 18.38
C ILE A 306 -13.32 17.65 18.07
N LYS A 307 -12.06 17.56 17.62
CA LYS A 307 -11.30 18.72 17.15
C LYS A 307 -11.91 19.26 15.87
N ILE A 308 -12.08 20.59 15.81
CA ILE A 308 -12.52 21.33 14.63
C ILE A 308 -11.39 22.28 14.22
N ILE A 309 -11.05 22.30 12.94
CA ILE A 309 -10.11 23.26 12.37
C ILE A 309 -10.84 24.12 11.35
N VAL A 310 -10.84 25.43 11.57
CA VAL A 310 -11.47 26.43 10.71
C VAL A 310 -10.38 27.22 10.01
N ALA A 311 -10.35 27.16 8.68
CA ALA A 311 -9.57 28.09 7.88
C ALA A 311 -10.46 29.26 7.42
N ASP A 312 -9.97 30.49 7.57
CA ASP A 312 -10.80 31.68 7.41
C ASP A 312 -10.08 32.75 6.59
N ASP A 313 -10.63 33.12 5.44
CA ASP A 313 -10.12 34.19 4.57
C ASP A 313 -11.06 35.41 4.53
N SER A 314 -11.84 35.64 5.59
CA SER A 314 -12.70 36.81 5.74
C SER A 314 -11.87 38.10 5.82
N ARG A 315 -12.48 39.23 5.45
CA ARG A 315 -11.79 40.54 5.48
C ARG A 315 -11.54 40.99 6.92
N ASP A 316 -12.58 40.90 7.72
CA ASP A 316 -12.65 41.35 9.10
C ASP A 316 -13.02 40.13 9.96
N PRO A 317 -12.05 39.31 10.38
CA PRO A 317 -12.38 38.04 10.99
C PRO A 317 -12.96 38.17 12.40
N GLU A 318 -14.07 37.47 12.65
CA GLU A 318 -14.65 37.34 13.99
C GLU A 318 -13.94 36.21 14.76
N LYS A 319 -13.49 36.47 15.98
CA LYS A 319 -12.83 35.46 16.82
C LYS A 319 -13.81 34.36 17.21
N ILE A 320 -13.39 33.10 17.03
CA ILE A 320 -14.14 31.91 17.47
C ILE A 320 -13.43 31.33 18.69
N GLU A 321 -13.97 31.58 19.87
CA GLU A 321 -13.47 31.04 21.14
C GLU A 321 -14.35 29.88 21.61
N GLU A 322 -14.06 28.68 21.12
CA GLU A 322 -14.77 27.46 21.49
C GLU A 322 -13.79 26.34 21.84
N ALA A 323 -14.17 25.47 22.78
CA ALA A 323 -13.33 24.33 23.15
C ALA A 323 -13.06 23.43 21.94
N ASN A 324 -11.83 22.94 21.81
CA ASN A 324 -11.38 22.08 20.71
C ASN A 324 -11.62 22.67 19.29
N VAL A 325 -11.62 24.00 19.16
CA VAL A 325 -11.63 24.70 17.87
C VAL A 325 -10.31 25.41 17.67
N GLU A 326 -9.63 25.13 16.55
CA GLU A 326 -8.49 25.92 16.09
C GLU A 326 -8.92 26.78 14.89
N HIS A 327 -8.73 28.08 15.02
CA HIS A 327 -9.15 29.06 14.02
C HIS A 327 -7.93 29.73 13.39
N TYR A 328 -7.71 29.47 12.10
CA TYR A 328 -6.56 29.97 11.35
C TYR A 328 -6.98 31.03 10.34
N ILE A 329 -6.46 32.25 10.51
CA ILE A 329 -6.75 33.39 9.64
C ILE A 329 -5.79 33.42 8.44
N MET A 330 -6.35 33.67 7.26
CA MET A 330 -5.66 33.80 5.99
C MET A 330 -5.80 35.22 5.43
N PRO A 331 -4.96 35.61 4.46
CA PRO A 331 -5.19 36.82 3.69
C PRO A 331 -6.59 36.85 3.07
N PHE A 332 -7.21 38.03 3.03
CA PHE A 332 -8.57 38.22 2.53
C PHE A 332 -8.78 37.56 1.16
N GLY A 333 -9.81 36.72 1.08
CA GLY A 333 -10.27 36.09 -0.14
C GLY A 333 -9.26 35.17 -0.82
N LYS A 334 -8.28 34.62 -0.06
CA LYS A 334 -7.24 33.72 -0.58
C LYS A 334 -7.81 32.52 -1.33
N GLY A 335 -9.01 32.06 -0.99
CA GLY A 335 -9.79 31.12 -1.79
C GLY A 335 -9.94 29.73 -1.18
N TRP A 336 -10.78 28.91 -1.82
CA TRP A 336 -11.19 27.59 -1.33
C TRP A 336 -10.03 26.62 -1.14
N PHE A 337 -9.26 26.37 -2.20
CA PHE A 337 -8.21 25.35 -2.19
C PHE A 337 -7.04 25.72 -1.27
N ALA A 338 -6.70 27.02 -1.19
CA ALA A 338 -5.74 27.50 -0.20
C ALA A 338 -6.22 27.27 1.25
N GLY A 339 -7.50 27.54 1.54
CA GLY A 339 -8.10 27.26 2.85
C GLY A 339 -8.14 25.77 3.19
N ARG A 340 -8.44 24.90 2.22
CA ARG A 340 -8.38 23.44 2.43
C ARG A 340 -6.98 22.99 2.80
N ASN A 341 -5.97 23.43 2.06
CA ASN A 341 -4.57 23.11 2.36
C ASN A 341 -4.18 23.57 3.76
N LEU A 342 -4.55 24.80 4.14
CA LEU A 342 -4.27 25.31 5.48
C LEU A 342 -4.90 24.41 6.53
N ALA A 343 -6.21 24.16 6.48
CA ALA A 343 -6.88 23.33 7.48
C ALA A 343 -6.27 21.92 7.55
N ILE A 344 -6.06 21.26 6.42
CA ILE A 344 -5.51 19.90 6.35
C ILE A 344 -4.05 19.85 6.82
N SER A 345 -3.25 20.90 6.60
CA SER A 345 -1.87 20.96 7.10
C SER A 345 -1.78 20.93 8.63
N GLN A 346 -2.84 21.33 9.33
CA GLN A 346 -2.91 21.37 10.79
C GLN A 346 -3.53 20.09 11.41
N VAL A 347 -4.05 19.18 10.59
CA VAL A 347 -4.62 17.91 11.07
C VAL A 347 -3.53 16.96 11.59
N THR A 348 -3.68 16.45 12.80
CA THR A 348 -2.75 15.46 13.38
C THR A 348 -3.33 14.04 13.44
N THR A 349 -4.64 13.90 13.19
CA THR A 349 -5.36 12.62 13.20
C THR A 349 -5.22 11.87 11.89
N LYS A 350 -5.46 10.54 11.94
CA LYS A 350 -5.38 9.63 10.78
C LYS A 350 -6.28 10.07 9.62
N TYR A 351 -7.47 10.57 9.95
CA TYR A 351 -8.45 11.06 9.02
C TYR A 351 -8.82 12.52 9.30
N TYR A 352 -9.35 13.18 8.29
CA TYR A 352 -10.14 14.38 8.46
C TYR A 352 -11.48 14.25 7.74
N LEU A 353 -12.49 14.93 8.28
CA LEU A 353 -13.79 15.09 7.66
C LEU A 353 -13.89 16.51 7.11
N TRP A 354 -14.04 16.66 5.80
CA TRP A 354 -14.33 17.96 5.19
C TRP A 354 -15.83 18.26 5.25
N VAL A 355 -16.19 19.46 5.69
CA VAL A 355 -17.56 20.01 5.64
C VAL A 355 -17.55 21.48 5.22
N ASP A 356 -18.56 21.91 4.47
CA ASP A 356 -18.77 23.34 4.19
C ASP A 356 -19.40 24.03 5.43
N ASP A 357 -19.15 25.33 5.60
CA ASP A 357 -19.52 26.10 6.81
C ASP A 357 -21.03 26.31 6.99
N ASP A 358 -21.84 25.97 5.98
CA ASP A 358 -23.30 25.98 5.99
C ASP A 358 -23.93 24.59 6.10
N TYR A 359 -23.16 23.56 6.45
CA TYR A 359 -23.70 22.23 6.75
C TYR A 359 -24.26 22.14 8.17
N LEU A 360 -25.07 21.11 8.43
CA LEU A 360 -25.64 20.80 9.74
C LEU A 360 -25.49 19.32 10.05
N PHE A 361 -24.90 19.03 11.20
CA PHE A 361 -24.84 17.67 11.72
C PHE A 361 -26.22 17.24 12.20
N THR A 362 -26.58 16.01 11.87
CA THR A 362 -27.84 15.37 12.24
C THR A 362 -27.57 13.96 12.77
N GLU A 363 -28.60 13.26 13.22
CA GLU A 363 -28.49 11.85 13.61
C GLU A 363 -28.00 10.93 12.48
N ASN A 364 -28.16 11.36 11.22
CA ASN A 364 -27.70 10.64 10.03
C ASN A 364 -26.25 10.95 9.65
N THR A 365 -25.60 11.90 10.33
CA THR A 365 -24.20 12.30 10.09
C THR A 365 -23.25 11.40 10.89
N ARG A 366 -23.16 10.14 10.45
CA ARG A 366 -22.45 9.04 11.11
C ARG A 366 -20.99 8.93 10.65
N ILE A 367 -20.08 9.62 11.36
CA ILE A 367 -18.63 9.59 11.10
C ILE A 367 -18.07 8.19 11.30
N ASP A 368 -18.57 7.48 12.31
CA ASP A 368 -18.17 6.10 12.63
C ASP A 368 -18.38 5.15 11.45
N LYS A 369 -19.50 5.26 10.72
CA LYS A 369 -19.73 4.48 9.50
C LYS A 369 -18.71 4.76 8.40
N LEU A 370 -18.34 6.04 8.20
CA LEU A 370 -17.33 6.40 7.21
C LEU A 370 -15.94 5.89 7.62
N VAL A 371 -15.63 5.92 8.93
CA VAL A 371 -14.39 5.34 9.48
C VAL A 371 -14.37 3.83 9.24
N ASP A 372 -15.47 3.11 9.50
CA ASP A 372 -15.56 1.66 9.27
C ASP A 372 -15.27 1.31 7.81
N VAL A 373 -15.75 2.13 6.86
CA VAL A 373 -15.45 1.96 5.43
C VAL A 373 -13.95 2.11 5.15
N LEU A 374 -13.29 3.17 5.64
CA LEU A 374 -11.86 3.39 5.38
C LEU A 374 -10.96 2.37 6.13
N GLU A 375 -11.36 1.92 7.32
CA GLU A 375 -10.64 0.88 8.07
C GLU A 375 -10.84 -0.53 7.47
N GLY A 376 -11.99 -0.78 6.84
CA GLY A 376 -12.35 -2.07 6.25
C GLY A 376 -11.98 -2.26 4.78
N THR A 377 -11.49 -1.22 4.11
CA THR A 377 -11.19 -1.24 2.67
C THR A 377 -9.82 -0.63 2.35
N ASN A 378 -9.49 -0.58 1.06
CA ASN A 378 -8.31 0.13 0.55
C ASN A 378 -8.66 1.54 0.02
N LEU A 379 -9.87 2.06 0.29
CA LEU A 379 -10.25 3.41 -0.10
C LEU A 379 -9.38 4.45 0.61
N ASP A 380 -9.07 5.54 -0.09
CA ASP A 380 -8.36 6.70 0.46
C ASP A 380 -9.34 7.78 0.96
N MET A 381 -10.55 7.79 0.42
CA MET A 381 -11.61 8.76 0.74
C MET A 381 -13.00 8.13 0.57
N VAL A 382 -13.94 8.54 1.42
CA VAL A 382 -15.35 8.17 1.33
C VAL A 382 -16.26 9.37 1.57
N GLY A 383 -17.14 9.65 0.61
CA GLY A 383 -18.16 10.71 0.70
C GLY A 383 -19.51 10.24 1.20
N GLY A 384 -20.34 11.19 1.64
CA GLY A 384 -21.74 10.97 1.96
C GLY A 384 -22.70 11.75 1.05
N SER A 385 -23.97 11.79 1.43
CA SER A 385 -24.99 12.62 0.79
C SER A 385 -25.21 13.95 1.52
N VAL A 386 -25.70 14.97 0.81
CA VAL A 386 -26.05 16.29 1.38
C VAL A 386 -27.55 16.49 1.20
N GLY A 387 -28.29 16.59 2.32
CA GLY A 387 -29.75 16.64 2.30
C GLY A 387 -30.38 15.41 1.62
N GLY A 388 -29.73 14.24 1.70
CA GLY A 388 -30.15 13.00 1.04
C GLY A 388 -29.76 12.90 -0.45
N ASN A 389 -29.22 13.96 -1.05
CA ASN A 389 -28.76 13.93 -2.43
C ASN A 389 -27.30 13.43 -2.50
N THR A 390 -27.08 12.36 -3.23
CA THR A 390 -25.73 11.86 -3.50
C THR A 390 -25.16 12.57 -4.72
N PHE A 391 -23.99 13.19 -4.57
CA PHE A 391 -23.26 13.79 -5.68
C PHE A 391 -21.89 13.12 -5.77
N SER A 392 -21.82 12.14 -6.67
CA SER A 392 -20.60 11.40 -7.01
C SER A 392 -20.41 11.42 -8.53
N PHE A 393 -19.16 11.27 -8.97
CA PHE A 393 -18.84 11.30 -10.40
C PHE A 393 -17.62 10.44 -10.75
N GLN A 394 -17.63 9.93 -11.96
CA GLN A 394 -16.54 9.22 -12.61
C GLN A 394 -15.69 10.21 -13.40
N LEU A 395 -14.39 10.02 -13.34
CA LEU A 395 -13.41 10.68 -14.19
C LEU A 395 -12.79 9.62 -15.10
N LEU A 396 -13.00 9.76 -16.40
CA LEU A 396 -12.45 8.85 -17.42
C LEU A 396 -11.38 9.60 -18.20
N TYR A 397 -10.13 9.12 -18.13
CA TYR A 397 -8.98 9.72 -18.79
C TYR A 397 -8.63 8.96 -20.07
N GLU A 398 -8.61 9.68 -21.19
CA GLU A 398 -8.15 9.17 -22.48
C GLU A 398 -6.74 9.69 -22.74
N GLN A 399 -5.75 8.80 -22.70
CA GLN A 399 -4.37 9.15 -23.01
C GLN A 399 -4.14 9.21 -24.52
N GLY A 400 -3.76 10.38 -25.03
CA GLY A 400 -3.23 10.54 -26.38
C GLY A 400 -1.69 10.69 -26.37
N GLY A 401 -1.06 10.63 -27.54
CA GLY A 401 0.39 10.81 -27.67
C GLY A 401 0.87 12.17 -27.13
N ASP A 402 0.28 13.26 -27.63
CA ASP A 402 0.71 14.62 -27.28
C ASP A 402 -0.10 15.28 -26.17
N SER A 403 -1.27 14.76 -25.83
CA SER A 403 -2.16 15.31 -24.80
C SER A 403 -3.26 14.33 -24.43
N GLY A 404 -3.87 14.53 -23.26
CA GLY A 404 -5.00 13.74 -22.78
C GLY A 404 -6.35 14.43 -22.92
N CYS A 405 -7.42 13.65 -22.82
CA CYS A 405 -8.79 14.12 -22.70
C CYS A 405 -9.40 13.59 -21.41
N LEU A 406 -10.20 14.41 -20.71
CA LEU A 406 -10.84 13.99 -19.47
C LEU A 406 -12.35 14.15 -19.53
N HIS A 407 -13.07 13.10 -19.14
CA HIS A 407 -14.52 13.06 -19.15
C HIS A 407 -15.06 12.88 -17.74
N LEU A 408 -15.77 13.89 -17.23
CA LEU A 408 -16.54 13.82 -15.99
C LEU A 408 -17.97 13.35 -16.31
N LYS A 409 -18.39 12.24 -15.70
CA LYS A 409 -19.77 11.73 -15.77
C LYS A 409 -20.33 11.54 -14.37
N TYR A 410 -21.54 12.02 -14.11
CA TYR A 410 -22.19 11.76 -12.82
C TYR A 410 -22.50 10.27 -12.61
N GLY A 411 -22.32 9.79 -11.38
CA GLY A 411 -22.55 8.40 -10.98
C GLY A 411 -21.34 7.71 -10.37
N SER A 412 -21.39 6.38 -10.35
CA SER A 412 -20.41 5.49 -9.74
C SER A 412 -19.99 4.38 -10.70
N PHE A 413 -18.87 3.70 -10.41
CA PHE A 413 -18.38 2.56 -11.19
C PHE A 413 -19.11 1.27 -10.84
N HIS A 414 -19.06 0.87 -9.57
CA HIS A 414 -19.67 -0.36 -9.06
C HIS A 414 -19.87 -0.27 -7.54
N GLU A 415 -20.65 -1.20 -6.98
CA GLU A 415 -20.83 -1.35 -5.54
C GLU A 415 -19.51 -1.69 -4.83
N LEU A 416 -19.37 -1.25 -3.58
CA LEU A 416 -18.22 -1.54 -2.73
C LEU A 416 -18.46 -2.85 -1.96
N ALA A 417 -17.59 -3.84 -2.18
CA ALA A 417 -17.73 -5.14 -1.54
C ALA A 417 -17.69 -5.03 -0.01
N GLY A 418 -18.67 -5.64 0.67
CA GLY A 418 -18.77 -5.66 2.14
C GLY A 418 -19.44 -4.43 2.76
N PHE A 419 -19.73 -3.38 1.98
CA PHE A 419 -20.35 -2.14 2.47
C PHE A 419 -21.60 -1.81 1.63
N PRO A 420 -22.79 -2.30 2.03
CA PRO A 420 -24.04 -1.96 1.37
C PRO A 420 -24.26 -0.45 1.32
N HIS A 421 -24.87 0.06 0.26
CA HIS A 421 -25.12 1.49 0.01
C HIS A 421 -23.88 2.34 -0.30
N CYS A 422 -22.69 1.71 -0.38
CA CYS A 422 -21.46 2.37 -0.77
C CYS A 422 -21.04 1.92 -2.18
N THR A 423 -20.57 2.87 -2.99
CA THR A 423 -20.11 2.64 -4.36
C THR A 423 -18.71 3.21 -4.57
N VAL A 424 -17.95 2.66 -5.51
CA VAL A 424 -16.65 3.19 -5.95
C VAL A 424 -16.88 4.29 -6.98
N THR A 425 -16.18 5.42 -6.85
CA THR A 425 -16.32 6.61 -7.70
C THR A 425 -14.96 7.30 -7.90
N SER A 426 -14.89 8.37 -8.70
CA SER A 426 -13.67 9.18 -8.83
C SER A 426 -13.70 10.42 -7.96
N GLY A 427 -14.88 10.91 -7.59
CA GLY A 427 -15.02 12.05 -6.70
C GLY A 427 -16.40 12.17 -6.09
N VAL A 428 -16.45 12.95 -5.01
CA VAL A 428 -17.63 13.12 -4.15
C VAL A 428 -17.84 14.59 -3.83
N VAL A 429 -19.04 14.92 -3.33
CA VAL A 429 -19.41 16.24 -2.81
C VAL A 429 -18.55 16.66 -1.61
N ASN A 430 -18.60 17.94 -1.23
CA ASN A 430 -17.89 18.54 -0.08
C ASN A 430 -18.32 18.01 1.31
N PHE A 431 -18.74 16.76 1.40
CA PHE A 431 -18.93 16.01 2.64
C PHE A 431 -18.23 14.66 2.49
N PHE A 432 -16.99 14.57 2.97
CA PHE A 432 -16.19 13.35 2.84
C PHE A 432 -15.18 13.18 3.98
N LEU A 433 -14.97 11.93 4.37
CA LEU A 433 -13.89 11.51 5.24
C LEU A 433 -12.71 11.06 4.38
N ALA A 434 -11.49 11.47 4.70
CA ALA A 434 -10.32 11.11 3.92
C ALA A 434 -9.10 10.85 4.79
N HIS A 435 -8.23 9.97 4.29
CA HIS A 435 -6.88 9.82 4.80
C HIS A 435 -6.10 11.14 4.70
N THR A 436 -5.61 11.62 5.84
CA THR A 436 -4.93 12.91 5.94
C THR A 436 -3.66 12.95 5.07
N ASP A 437 -2.88 11.87 5.07
CA ASP A 437 -1.65 11.75 4.29
C ASP A 437 -1.90 11.77 2.78
N LYS A 438 -2.96 11.12 2.31
CA LYS A 438 -3.34 11.07 0.89
C LYS A 438 -3.79 12.41 0.34
N SER A 439 -4.59 13.14 1.10
CA SER A 439 -5.00 14.48 0.67
C SER A 439 -3.83 15.45 0.63
N ARG A 440 -2.86 15.32 1.54
CA ARG A 440 -1.60 16.07 1.49
C ARG A 440 -0.69 15.68 0.33
N GLN A 441 -0.70 14.40 -0.05
CA GLN A 441 0.05 13.91 -1.21
C GLN A 441 -0.46 14.51 -2.53
N VAL A 442 -1.78 14.61 -2.69
CA VAL A 442 -2.39 15.23 -3.87
C VAL A 442 -2.24 16.76 -3.82
N GLY A 443 -2.62 17.36 -2.69
CA GLY A 443 -2.64 18.81 -2.51
C GLY A 443 -3.79 19.48 -3.28
N TYR A 444 -4.33 20.56 -2.72
CA TYR A 444 -5.32 21.40 -3.41
C TYR A 444 -4.60 22.54 -4.14
N ASP A 445 -4.77 22.69 -5.44
CA ASP A 445 -4.09 23.76 -6.21
C ASP A 445 -4.57 25.17 -5.79
N PRO A 446 -3.76 25.96 -5.06
CA PRO A 446 -4.20 27.25 -4.52
C PRO A 446 -4.39 28.32 -5.60
N ALA A 447 -3.99 28.07 -6.85
CA ALA A 447 -4.31 28.96 -7.97
C ALA A 447 -5.82 28.99 -8.25
N LEU A 448 -6.55 27.92 -7.90
CA LEU A 448 -8.00 27.83 -8.03
C LEU A 448 -8.72 28.44 -6.82
N GLN A 449 -8.84 29.76 -6.81
CA GLN A 449 -9.38 30.49 -5.66
C GLN A 449 -10.88 30.31 -5.45
N ARG A 450 -11.68 30.31 -6.54
CA ARG A 450 -13.15 30.32 -6.50
C ARG A 450 -13.83 29.26 -7.36
N VAL A 451 -13.11 28.69 -8.34
CA VAL A 451 -13.64 27.69 -9.29
C VAL A 451 -12.95 26.36 -9.04
N ALA A 452 -13.38 25.64 -8.02
CA ALA A 452 -12.65 24.45 -7.58
C ALA A 452 -13.55 23.45 -6.85
N HIS A 453 -13.67 22.22 -7.35
CA HIS A 453 -14.26 21.07 -6.67
C HIS A 453 -13.72 19.76 -7.27
N SER A 454 -14.06 19.49 -8.54
CA SER A 454 -13.61 18.30 -9.26
C SER A 454 -12.09 18.28 -9.47
N GLU A 455 -11.46 19.44 -9.49
CA GLU A 455 -10.05 19.63 -9.84
C GLU A 455 -9.10 18.92 -8.86
N PHE A 456 -9.45 18.82 -7.58
CA PHE A 456 -8.70 18.01 -6.61
C PHE A 456 -8.72 16.52 -6.98
N PHE A 457 -9.88 16.01 -7.39
CA PHE A 457 -10.03 14.62 -7.81
C PHE A 457 -9.37 14.35 -9.16
N MET A 458 -9.32 15.37 -10.04
CA MET A 458 -8.57 15.29 -11.30
C MET A 458 -7.07 15.15 -11.03
N ASP A 459 -6.51 15.98 -10.16
CA ASP A 459 -5.10 15.89 -9.76
C ASP A 459 -4.81 14.63 -8.93
N GLY A 460 -5.84 14.06 -8.28
CA GLY A 460 -5.78 12.80 -7.54
C GLY A 460 -5.93 11.52 -8.38
N LEU A 461 -6.14 11.62 -9.70
CA LEU A 461 -6.23 10.44 -10.57
C LEU A 461 -4.94 9.61 -10.53
N GLY A 462 -5.07 8.30 -10.29
CA GLY A 462 -3.94 7.40 -10.10
C GLY A 462 -3.29 7.45 -8.72
N ILE A 463 -3.76 8.34 -7.82
CA ILE A 463 -3.29 8.45 -6.43
C ILE A 463 -4.39 8.08 -5.43
N LEU A 464 -5.64 8.51 -5.68
CA LEU A 464 -6.78 8.33 -4.79
C LEU A 464 -7.70 7.21 -5.29
N LEU A 465 -8.13 6.35 -4.38
CA LEU A 465 -9.28 5.48 -4.54
C LEU A 465 -10.46 6.01 -3.69
N VAL A 466 -11.57 6.34 -4.34
CA VAL A 466 -12.69 7.07 -3.70
C VAL A 466 -13.96 6.24 -3.67
N GLY A 467 -14.69 6.31 -2.56
CA GLY A 467 -16.04 5.74 -2.42
C GLY A 467 -17.08 6.79 -2.05
N SER A 468 -18.36 6.44 -2.17
CA SER A 468 -19.50 7.26 -1.75
C SER A 468 -20.57 6.37 -1.13
N CYS A 469 -21.05 6.72 0.07
CA CYS A 469 -22.10 6.00 0.78
C CYS A 469 -23.37 6.87 0.88
N SER A 470 -24.49 6.36 0.38
CA SER A 470 -25.74 7.15 0.32
C SER A 470 -26.48 7.22 1.66
N ASP A 471 -26.22 6.27 2.57
CA ASP A 471 -26.87 6.14 3.88
C ASP A 471 -26.23 6.98 5.00
N VAL A 472 -25.12 7.67 4.72
CA VAL A 472 -24.54 8.69 5.60
C VAL A 472 -24.82 10.05 4.99
N SER A 473 -25.58 10.89 5.71
CA SER A 473 -26.09 12.15 5.19
C SER A 473 -25.77 13.30 6.14
N ILE A 474 -25.44 14.46 5.57
CA ILE A 474 -25.32 15.72 6.30
C ILE A 474 -26.44 16.67 5.91
N GLY A 475 -26.96 17.41 6.90
CA GLY A 475 -27.91 18.47 6.67
C GLY A 475 -27.26 19.69 6.02
N HIS A 476 -28.09 20.59 5.51
CA HIS A 476 -27.64 21.82 4.86
C HIS A 476 -28.53 22.97 5.32
N GLN A 477 -27.94 24.09 5.75
CA GLN A 477 -28.67 25.30 6.15
C GLN A 477 -29.33 25.94 4.92
N GLU A 478 -30.57 26.41 5.03
CA GLU A 478 -31.24 27.05 3.89
C GLU A 478 -30.45 28.27 3.36
N HIS A 479 -30.47 28.43 2.04
CA HIS A 479 -29.87 29.56 1.30
C HIS A 479 -30.89 30.66 0.97
N ASN A 480 -32.04 30.69 1.65
CA ASN A 480 -33.09 31.66 1.36
C ASN A 480 -32.80 32.99 2.07
N PRO A 481 -32.49 34.08 1.33
CA PRO A 481 -32.12 35.36 1.93
C PRO A 481 -33.25 35.95 2.79
N SER A 482 -34.51 35.63 2.50
CA SER A 482 -35.66 36.18 3.21
C SER A 482 -35.87 35.55 4.60
N SER A 483 -35.33 34.36 4.84
CA SER A 483 -35.41 33.65 6.13
C SER A 483 -34.07 33.57 6.86
N ASP A 484 -33.01 34.12 6.27
CA ASP A 484 -31.69 34.13 6.88
C ASP A 484 -31.63 35.16 8.03
N PRO A 485 -31.07 34.81 9.21
CA PRO A 485 -30.87 35.78 10.29
C PRO A 485 -29.95 36.96 9.90
N ASP A 486 -29.07 36.80 8.91
CA ASP A 486 -28.18 37.86 8.42
C ASP A 486 -28.20 37.99 6.88
N PRO A 487 -29.27 38.58 6.31
CA PRO A 487 -29.45 38.68 4.86
C PRO A 487 -28.43 39.62 4.20
N LYS A 488 -27.85 40.56 4.96
CA LYS A 488 -26.85 41.50 4.44
C LYS A 488 -25.54 40.76 4.16
N VAL A 489 -25.08 39.94 5.11
CA VAL A 489 -23.88 39.11 4.94
C VAL A 489 -24.05 38.12 3.79
N GLU A 490 -25.20 37.45 3.68
CA GLU A 490 -25.45 36.52 2.56
C GLU A 490 -25.47 37.22 1.19
N ASN A 491 -26.01 38.44 1.12
CA ASN A 491 -25.98 39.24 -0.10
C ASN A 491 -24.54 39.66 -0.49
N GLU A 492 -23.67 39.94 0.48
CA GLU A 492 -22.26 40.21 0.23
C GLU A 492 -21.52 38.94 -0.22
N TYR A 493 -21.68 37.84 0.51
CA TYR A 493 -21.08 36.54 0.20
C TYR A 493 -21.42 36.08 -1.23
N ARG A 494 -22.68 36.28 -1.66
CA ARG A 494 -23.14 35.89 -3.01
C ARG A 494 -22.32 36.51 -4.14
N LYS A 495 -21.73 37.70 -3.93
CA LYS A 495 -20.84 38.34 -4.92
C LYS A 495 -19.58 37.52 -5.22
N PHE A 496 -19.17 36.67 -4.28
CA PHE A 496 -17.95 35.84 -4.38
C PHE A 496 -18.25 34.37 -4.66
N ARG A 497 -19.51 33.95 -4.61
CA ARG A 497 -19.93 32.55 -4.79
C ARG A 497 -19.97 32.14 -6.26
N ALA A 498 -20.39 33.05 -7.15
CA ALA A 498 -20.55 32.74 -8.56
C ALA A 498 -19.20 32.84 -9.30
N ASN A 499 -18.93 31.86 -10.16
CA ASN A 499 -17.75 31.86 -11.01
C ASN A 499 -17.90 32.92 -12.11
N THR A 500 -16.84 33.68 -12.36
CA THR A 500 -16.76 34.60 -13.51
C THR A 500 -16.24 33.88 -14.76
N PRO A 501 -16.58 34.35 -15.98
CA PRO A 501 -16.01 33.79 -17.21
C PRO A 501 -14.49 33.79 -17.24
N ALA A 502 -13.85 34.85 -16.73
CA ALA A 502 -12.40 34.95 -16.63
C ALA A 502 -11.79 33.86 -15.74
N GLN A 503 -12.42 33.57 -14.59
CA GLN A 503 -11.96 32.49 -13.71
C GLN A 503 -12.14 31.11 -14.34
N VAL A 504 -13.23 30.89 -15.09
CA VAL A 504 -13.43 29.62 -15.84
C VAL A 504 -12.39 29.48 -16.94
N GLN A 505 -12.12 30.54 -17.71
CA GLN A 505 -11.08 30.56 -18.74
C GLN A 505 -9.69 30.28 -18.14
N PHE A 506 -9.35 30.95 -17.03
CA PHE A 506 -8.10 30.71 -16.30
C PHE A 506 -7.98 29.24 -15.88
N LYS A 507 -9.03 28.67 -15.27
CA LYS A 507 -9.05 27.27 -14.86
C LYS A 507 -8.79 26.31 -16.03
N LEU A 508 -9.47 26.52 -17.17
CA LEU A 508 -9.30 25.65 -18.34
C LEU A 508 -7.90 25.79 -18.95
N ALA A 509 -7.36 27.01 -19.04
CA ALA A 509 -5.98 27.24 -19.48
C ALA A 509 -4.96 26.59 -18.53
N LEU A 510 -5.21 26.64 -17.23
CA LEU A 510 -4.39 25.96 -16.22
C LEU A 510 -4.40 24.44 -16.46
N HIS A 511 -5.56 23.81 -16.66
CA HIS A 511 -5.64 22.38 -16.96
C HIS A 511 -4.96 21.98 -18.28
N TYR A 512 -5.05 22.83 -19.29
CA TYR A 512 -4.34 22.62 -20.55
C TYR A 512 -2.85 22.46 -20.33
N PHE A 513 -2.26 23.34 -19.50
CA PHE A 513 -0.84 23.29 -19.19
C PHE A 513 -0.51 22.23 -18.14
N LYS A 514 -1.07 22.35 -16.93
CA LYS A 514 -0.64 21.55 -15.76
C LYS A 514 -0.94 20.06 -15.89
N ASN A 515 -2.08 19.72 -16.52
CA ASN A 515 -2.51 18.33 -16.69
C ASN A 515 -2.27 17.83 -18.12
N ARG A 516 -1.67 18.64 -19.00
CA ARG A 516 -1.45 18.34 -20.43
C ARG A 516 -2.75 17.88 -21.14
N LEU A 517 -3.88 18.50 -20.80
CA LEU A 517 -5.19 18.17 -21.36
C LEU A 517 -5.49 18.99 -22.62
N LYS A 518 -5.94 18.34 -23.70
CA LYS A 518 -6.50 19.02 -24.87
C LYS A 518 -8.01 19.19 -24.79
N CYS A 519 -8.71 18.34 -24.03
CA CYS A 519 -10.15 18.41 -23.90
C CYS A 519 -10.67 18.00 -22.52
N TYR A 520 -11.79 18.60 -22.15
CA TYR A 520 -12.54 18.29 -20.93
C TYR A 520 -14.02 18.29 -21.27
N SER A 521 -14.72 17.20 -20.93
CA SER A 521 -16.17 17.12 -21.10
C SER A 521 -16.84 16.82 -19.76
N LYS A 522 -18.02 17.39 -19.55
CA LYS A 522 -18.83 17.16 -18.35
C LYS A 522 -20.24 16.76 -18.78
N ARG A 523 -20.75 15.63 -18.30
CA ARG A 523 -22.10 15.13 -18.60
C ARG A 523 -22.84 14.71 -17.34
#